data_AF-A0A0F5PC09-F1
#
_entry.id   AF-A0A0F5PC09-F1
#
_cell.length_a   1.000
_cell.length_b   1.000
_cell.length_c   1.000
_cell.angle_alpha   90.00
_cell.angle_beta   90.00
_cell.angle_gamma   90.00
#
_symmetry.space_group_name_H-M   'P 1'
#
loop_
_entity.id
_entity.type
_entity.pdbx_description
1 polymer ?
#
loop_
_entity_poly.entity_id
_entity_poly.type
_entity_poly.pdbx_seq_one_letter_code
_entity_poly.pdbx_strand_id
1 'polypeptide(L)'
;MIRLIALFMMASFPNPAAAAPLRPSFSKAVVPVLKAQCMSCHMTGAEAGGLALSPAAAYRSLVNVAAKKSAFKLVQPGAPDKSYLLMKVEGTHLDHGGRGARMPFGGAPLDNGAIALIRSWIASGAPNN
;
A
#
# COMPACT_ATOMS: atom_id res chain seq x y z
N MET A 1 -18.18 26.03 61.52
CA MET A 1 -17.24 26.24 60.40
C MET A 1 -16.91 24.87 59.81
N ILE A 2 -17.69 24.41 58.83
CA ILE A 2 -17.54 23.05 58.25
C ILE A 2 -16.77 23.20 56.94
N ARG A 3 -15.52 22.71 56.91
CA ARG A 3 -14.74 22.58 55.67
C ARG A 3 -15.20 21.29 54.97
N LEU A 4 -15.94 21.41 53.88
CA LEU A 4 -16.22 20.28 53.00
C LEU A 4 -14.94 19.93 52.21
N ILE A 5 -14.43 18.73 52.44
CA ILE A 5 -13.40 18.10 51.61
C ILE A 5 -14.14 17.42 50.45
N ALA A 6 -13.99 17.96 49.24
CA ALA A 6 -14.48 17.31 48.03
C ALA A 6 -13.50 16.20 47.63
N LEU A 7 -13.91 14.95 47.84
CA LEU A 7 -13.21 13.76 47.39
C LEU A 7 -13.43 13.60 45.87
N PHE A 8 -12.46 14.03 45.07
CA PHE A 8 -12.44 13.73 43.63
C PHE A 8 -12.06 12.26 43.43
N MET A 9 -13.04 11.39 43.13
CA MET A 9 -12.75 10.08 42.57
C MET A 9 -12.12 10.27 41.20
N MET A 10 -10.83 9.98 41.08
CA MET A 10 -10.18 9.83 39.78
C MET A 10 -10.72 8.55 39.13
N ALA A 11 -11.65 8.70 38.20
CA ALA A 11 -12.01 7.63 37.28
C ALA A 11 -10.82 7.40 36.33
N SER A 12 -10.07 6.34 36.59
CA SER A 12 -9.08 5.82 35.64
C SER A 12 -9.82 5.27 34.43
N PHE A 13 -9.84 6.01 33.33
CA PHE A 13 -10.25 5.47 32.05
C PHE A 13 -9.24 4.40 31.63
N PRO A 14 -9.68 3.20 31.22
CA PRO A 14 -8.77 2.23 30.63
C PRO A 14 -8.15 2.89 29.40
N ASN A 15 -6.82 3.10 29.44
CA ASN A 15 -6.06 3.49 28.27
C ASN A 15 -6.26 2.37 27.25
N PRO A 16 -6.91 2.60 26.09
CA PRO A 16 -6.90 1.61 25.04
C PRO A 16 -5.44 1.49 24.62
N ALA A 17 -4.73 0.50 25.17
CA ALA A 17 -3.43 0.11 24.67
C ALA A 17 -3.62 -0.06 23.17
N ALA A 18 -3.05 0.89 22.42
CA ALA A 18 -3.30 1.09 21.02
C ALA A 18 -3.16 -0.27 20.31
N ALA A 19 -4.27 -0.80 19.82
CA ALA A 19 -4.23 -1.94 18.93
C ALA A 19 -3.29 -1.55 17.81
N ALA A 20 -2.14 -2.23 17.69
CA ALA A 20 -1.21 -1.98 16.61
C ALA A 20 -2.02 -2.02 15.30
N PRO A 21 -1.90 -1.01 14.42
CA PRO A 21 -2.69 -0.99 13.20
C PRO A 21 -2.49 -2.31 12.47
N LEU A 22 -3.61 -2.96 12.12
CA LEU A 22 -3.61 -4.22 11.40
C LEU A 22 -2.76 -4.05 10.13
N ARG A 23 -1.61 -4.74 10.09
CA ARG A 23 -0.72 -4.72 8.93
C ARG A 23 -1.37 -5.58 7.84
N PRO A 24 -1.76 -5.02 6.68
CA PRO A 24 -2.40 -5.82 5.65
C PRO A 24 -1.46 -6.95 5.20
N SER A 25 -2.01 -8.16 5.05
CA SER A 25 -1.23 -9.31 4.57
C SER A 25 -0.99 -9.21 3.07
N PHE A 26 0.24 -9.48 2.62
CA PHE A 26 0.50 -9.52 1.17
C PHE A 26 -0.34 -10.59 0.49
N SER A 27 -0.32 -11.82 1.01
CA SER A 27 -1.01 -12.96 0.39
C SER A 27 -2.53 -12.86 0.46
N LYS A 28 -3.09 -12.38 1.57
CA LYS A 28 -4.54 -12.35 1.82
C LYS A 28 -5.22 -11.05 1.43
N ALA A 29 -4.49 -9.93 1.41
CA ALA A 29 -5.09 -8.61 1.15
C ALA A 29 -4.61 -8.00 -0.18
N VAL A 30 -3.30 -8.04 -0.46
CA VAL A 30 -2.73 -7.35 -1.65
C VAL A 30 -2.85 -8.20 -2.91
N VAL A 31 -2.50 -9.49 -2.85
CA VAL A 31 -2.55 -10.40 -4.01
C VAL A 31 -3.95 -10.46 -4.65
N PRO A 32 -5.08 -10.50 -3.92
CA PRO A 32 -6.41 -10.43 -4.53
C PRO A 32 -6.62 -9.18 -5.39
N VAL A 33 -6.14 -8.01 -4.95
CA VAL A 33 -6.21 -6.77 -5.73
C VAL A 33 -5.37 -6.89 -7.00
N LEU A 34 -4.13 -7.38 -6.89
CA LEU A 34 -3.24 -7.57 -8.04
C LEU A 34 -3.82 -8.55 -9.07
N LYS A 35 -4.40 -9.66 -8.61
CA LYS A 35 -5.09 -10.65 -9.46
C LYS A 35 -6.23 -10.01 -10.24
N ALA A 36 -7.09 -9.25 -9.55
CA ALA A 36 -8.29 -8.68 -10.15
C ALA A 36 -7.99 -7.51 -11.10
N GLN A 37 -7.02 -6.66 -10.75
CA GLN A 37 -6.84 -5.35 -11.41
C GLN A 37 -5.59 -5.24 -12.29
N CYS A 38 -4.63 -6.16 -12.17
CA CYS A 38 -3.32 -5.99 -12.79
C CYS A 38 -2.88 -7.22 -13.61
N MET A 39 -3.21 -8.43 -13.13
CA MET A 39 -2.63 -9.67 -13.65
C MET A 39 -3.00 -9.94 -15.11
N SER A 40 -4.17 -9.53 -15.59
CA SER A 40 -4.57 -9.72 -17.00
C SER A 40 -3.59 -9.09 -17.99
N CYS A 41 -2.88 -8.04 -17.59
CA CYS A 41 -1.90 -7.34 -18.43
C CYS A 41 -0.44 -7.47 -17.93
N HIS A 42 -0.21 -7.98 -16.72
CA HIS A 42 1.10 -8.06 -16.08
C HIS A 42 1.31 -9.43 -15.43
N MET A 43 1.18 -10.50 -16.22
CA MET A 43 1.18 -11.86 -15.69
C MET A 43 2.58 -12.46 -15.67
N THR A 44 3.28 -12.38 -16.79
CA THR A 44 4.47 -13.20 -17.07
C THR A 44 5.78 -12.45 -16.83
N GLY A 45 5.75 -11.12 -16.89
CA GLY A 45 6.95 -10.27 -16.88
C GLY A 45 7.48 -9.94 -18.27
N ALA A 46 6.88 -10.49 -19.33
CA ALA A 46 7.16 -10.07 -20.70
C ALA A 46 6.43 -8.76 -21.08
N GLU A 47 5.39 -8.41 -20.33
CA GLU A 47 4.52 -7.28 -20.62
C GLU A 47 5.12 -5.94 -20.16
N ALA A 48 4.35 -4.86 -20.34
CA ALA A 48 4.78 -3.51 -19.99
C ALA A 48 5.29 -3.43 -18.54
N GLY A 49 6.40 -2.73 -18.35
CA GLY A 49 7.05 -2.61 -17.04
C GLY A 49 7.87 -3.84 -16.61
N GLY A 50 7.76 -4.97 -17.31
CA GLY A 50 8.47 -6.20 -16.96
C GLY A 50 7.99 -6.82 -15.64
N LEU A 51 6.68 -6.77 -15.38
CA LEU A 51 6.08 -7.15 -14.11
C LEU A 51 5.42 -8.53 -14.20
N ALA A 52 5.84 -9.46 -13.34
CA ALA A 52 5.20 -10.75 -13.17
C ALA A 52 4.36 -10.75 -11.89
N LEU A 53 3.06 -10.49 -12.02
CA LEU A 53 2.14 -10.29 -10.88
C LEU A 53 1.27 -11.52 -10.56
N SER A 54 1.67 -12.70 -11.04
CA SER A 54 1.10 -13.95 -10.54
C SER A 54 1.36 -14.10 -9.03
N PRO A 55 0.54 -14.84 -8.26
CA PRO A 55 0.70 -14.94 -6.81
C PRO A 55 2.07 -15.44 -6.36
N ALA A 56 2.65 -16.35 -7.15
CA ALA A 56 3.97 -16.91 -6.89
C ALA A 56 5.12 -15.95 -7.23
N ALA A 57 4.87 -14.88 -8.00
CA ALA A 57 5.90 -13.97 -8.52
C ALA A 57 5.78 -12.52 -8.05
N ALA A 58 4.57 -12.08 -7.69
CA ALA A 58 4.26 -10.67 -7.46
C ALA A 58 5.17 -10.02 -6.42
N TYR A 59 5.45 -10.68 -5.30
CA TYR A 59 6.27 -10.10 -4.24
C TYR A 59 7.68 -9.75 -4.74
N ARG A 60 8.40 -10.74 -5.30
CA ARG A 60 9.76 -10.55 -5.82
C ARG A 60 9.80 -9.62 -7.04
N SER A 61 8.69 -9.47 -7.75
CA SER A 61 8.59 -8.58 -8.91
C SER A 61 8.35 -7.12 -8.52
N LEU A 62 7.87 -6.84 -7.29
CA LEU A 62 7.46 -5.51 -6.84
C LEU A 62 8.38 -4.94 -5.77
N VAL A 63 8.67 -5.71 -4.72
CA VAL A 63 9.28 -5.18 -3.50
C VAL A 63 10.78 -5.05 -3.67
N ASN A 64 11.30 -3.85 -3.39
CA ASN A 64 12.70 -3.50 -3.57
C ASN A 64 13.23 -3.56 -5.02
N VAL A 65 12.35 -3.64 -6.02
CA VAL A 65 12.73 -3.68 -7.44
C VAL A 65 12.70 -2.26 -8.04
N ALA A 66 13.74 -1.89 -8.81
CA ALA A 66 13.78 -0.60 -9.51
C ALA A 66 12.72 -0.53 -10.62
N ALA A 67 12.02 0.61 -10.74
CA ALA A 67 11.06 0.80 -11.82
C ALA A 67 11.79 1.11 -13.14
N LYS A 68 11.35 0.50 -14.26
CA LYS A 68 11.97 0.73 -15.59
C LYS A 68 11.76 2.15 -16.16
N LYS A 69 10.77 2.89 -15.64
CA LYS A 69 10.30 4.17 -16.21
C LYS A 69 10.29 5.30 -15.18
N SER A 70 11.10 5.18 -14.14
CA SER A 70 11.15 6.11 -13.01
C SER A 70 12.43 5.89 -12.20
N ALA A 71 12.84 6.89 -11.43
CA ALA A 71 13.95 6.77 -10.47
C ALA A 71 13.55 6.05 -9.16
N PHE A 72 12.25 5.83 -8.94
CA PHE A 72 11.74 5.17 -7.76
C PHE A 72 11.78 3.65 -7.87
N LYS A 73 11.70 2.96 -6.73
CA LYS A 73 11.37 1.54 -6.71
C LYS A 73 9.89 1.33 -7.00
N LEU A 74 9.52 0.17 -7.54
CA LEU A 74 8.13 -0.24 -7.72
C LEU A 74 7.39 -0.20 -6.37
N VAL A 75 7.95 -0.87 -5.36
CA VAL A 75 7.55 -0.74 -3.96
C VAL A 75 8.80 -0.49 -3.11
N GLN A 76 8.82 0.64 -2.41
CA GLN A 76 9.81 0.97 -1.38
C GLN A 76 9.16 0.70 0.00
N PRO A 77 9.57 -0.38 0.71
CA PRO A 77 9.06 -0.67 2.05
C PRO A 77 9.10 0.53 2.99
N GLY A 78 8.00 0.80 3.68
CA GLY A 78 7.88 1.88 4.65
C GLY A 78 7.73 3.28 4.05
N ALA A 79 7.81 3.44 2.72
CA ALA A 79 7.69 4.74 2.06
C ALA A 79 6.68 4.71 0.91
N PRO A 80 5.37 4.82 1.20
CA PRO A 80 4.31 4.85 0.20
C PRO A 80 4.53 5.94 -0.86
N ASP A 81 4.85 7.16 -0.43
CA ASP A 81 5.03 8.31 -1.34
C ASP A 81 6.31 8.22 -2.18
N LYS A 82 7.17 7.22 -1.92
CA LYS A 82 8.35 6.90 -2.73
C LYS A 82 8.19 5.59 -3.51
N SER A 83 6.98 5.07 -3.61
CA SER A 83 6.67 3.82 -4.30
C SER A 83 5.97 4.07 -5.62
N TYR A 84 6.62 3.70 -6.72
CA TYR A 84 6.12 3.96 -8.06
C TYR A 84 4.79 3.27 -8.35
N LEU A 85 4.51 2.11 -7.73
CA LEU A 85 3.22 1.44 -7.85
C LEU A 85 2.06 2.37 -7.47
N LEU A 86 2.17 3.08 -6.33
CA LEU A 86 1.13 4.02 -5.88
C LEU A 86 0.98 5.18 -6.86
N MET A 87 2.10 5.77 -7.28
CA MET A 87 2.07 6.86 -8.26
C MET A 87 1.36 6.44 -9.57
N LYS A 88 1.54 5.18 -10.01
CA LYS A 88 0.88 4.66 -11.21
C LYS A 88 -0.62 4.44 -11.01
N VAL A 89 -1.08 3.96 -9.85
CA VAL A 89 -2.51 3.72 -9.60
C VAL A 89 -3.26 4.99 -9.23
N GLU A 90 -2.58 5.96 -8.61
CA GLU A 90 -3.11 7.29 -8.28
C GLU A 90 -3.05 8.26 -9.48
N GLY A 91 -2.20 7.97 -10.47
CA GLY A 91 -2.07 8.79 -11.68
C GLY A 91 -1.13 9.99 -11.56
N THR A 92 -0.42 10.10 -10.44
CA THR A 92 0.56 11.18 -10.14
C THR A 92 1.95 10.89 -10.69
N HIS A 93 2.16 9.76 -11.38
CA HIS A 93 3.50 9.34 -11.82
C HIS A 93 4.22 10.35 -12.72
N LEU A 94 3.51 11.17 -13.49
CA LEU A 94 4.14 12.20 -14.32
C LEU A 94 4.70 13.36 -13.48
N ASP A 95 4.03 13.72 -12.38
CA ASP A 95 4.47 14.76 -11.44
C ASP A 95 5.76 14.35 -10.72
N HIS A 96 6.00 13.04 -10.63
CA HIS A 96 7.21 12.44 -10.06
C HIS A 96 8.26 12.04 -11.11
N GLY A 97 8.18 12.59 -12.33
CA GLY A 97 9.16 12.34 -13.40
C GLY A 97 9.09 10.94 -14.02
N GLY A 98 8.02 10.20 -13.74
CA GLY A 98 7.71 8.92 -14.37
C GLY A 98 7.20 9.07 -15.81
N ARG A 99 6.87 7.94 -16.43
CA ARG A 99 6.43 7.90 -17.85
C ARG A 99 5.26 6.95 -18.10
N GLY A 100 4.63 7.11 -19.26
CA GLY A 100 3.50 6.31 -19.73
C GLY A 100 2.16 6.77 -19.11
N ALA A 101 1.16 5.89 -19.12
CA ALA A 101 -0.19 6.19 -18.63
C ALA A 101 -0.47 5.62 -17.22
N ARG A 102 -1.47 6.15 -16.52
CA ARG A 102 -1.96 5.63 -15.23
C ARG A 102 -2.42 4.16 -15.38
N MET A 103 -2.21 3.36 -14.33
CA MET A 103 -2.72 1.99 -14.23
C MET A 103 -4.01 1.93 -13.38
N PRO A 104 -4.93 1.00 -13.67
CA PRO A 104 -4.96 0.07 -14.80
C PRO A 104 -5.15 0.81 -16.13
N PHE A 105 -4.38 0.46 -17.15
CA PHE A 105 -4.43 1.14 -18.45
C PHE A 105 -5.76 0.90 -19.17
N GLY A 106 -6.39 1.96 -19.69
CA GLY A 106 -7.66 1.86 -20.42
C GLY A 106 -8.87 1.41 -19.60
N GLY A 107 -8.68 1.05 -18.32
CA GLY A 107 -9.75 0.71 -17.38
C GLY A 107 -10.06 1.83 -16.40
N ALA A 108 -11.09 1.62 -15.58
CA ALA A 108 -11.41 2.52 -14.48
C ALA A 108 -10.23 2.66 -13.49
N PRO A 109 -10.09 3.79 -12.79
CA PRO A 109 -9.20 3.89 -11.63
C PRO A 109 -9.52 2.81 -10.60
N LEU A 110 -8.50 2.40 -9.82
CA LEU A 110 -8.77 1.62 -8.61
C LEU A 110 -9.66 2.44 -7.68
N ASP A 111 -10.53 1.76 -6.95
CA ASP A 111 -11.27 2.40 -5.88
C ASP A 111 -10.33 2.82 -4.74
N ASN A 112 -10.80 3.80 -3.95
CA ASN A 112 -10.02 4.36 -2.85
C ASN A 112 -9.68 3.32 -1.76
N GLY A 113 -10.50 2.27 -1.59
CA GLY A 113 -10.25 1.21 -0.62
C GLY A 113 -9.06 0.35 -1.02
N ALA A 114 -8.97 -0.05 -2.30
CA ALA A 114 -7.86 -0.80 -2.85
C ALA A 114 -6.55 0.00 -2.78
N ILE A 115 -6.59 1.30 -3.12
CA ILE A 115 -5.43 2.20 -3.00
C ILE A 115 -4.99 2.32 -1.54
N ALA A 116 -5.93 2.56 -0.61
CA ALA A 116 -5.64 2.68 0.82
C ALA A 116 -5.05 1.38 1.41
N LEU A 117 -5.54 0.22 0.96
CA LEU A 117 -5.01 -1.09 1.35
C LEU A 117 -3.56 -1.26 0.88
N ILE A 118 -3.25 -1.00 -0.38
CA ILE A 118 -1.88 -1.08 -0.92
C ILE A 118 -0.98 -0.08 -0.18
N ARG A 119 -1.44 1.16 0.00
CA ARG A 119 -0.70 2.20 0.74
C ARG A 119 -0.38 1.77 2.17
N SER A 120 -1.34 1.20 2.89
CA SER A 120 -1.17 0.70 4.26
C SER A 120 -0.21 -0.49 4.33
N TRP A 121 -0.27 -1.39 3.36
CA TRP A 121 0.69 -2.50 3.25
C TRP A 121 2.13 -1.98 3.05
N ILE A 122 2.34 -1.03 2.14
CA ILE A 122 3.65 -0.43 1.91
C ILE A 122 4.13 0.31 3.17
N ALA A 123 3.27 1.11 3.79
CA ALA A 123 3.59 1.83 5.04
C ALA A 123 4.00 0.88 6.17
N SER A 124 3.41 -0.32 6.21
CA SER A 124 3.73 -1.37 7.19
C SER A 124 5.04 -2.12 6.88
N GLY A 125 5.85 -1.63 5.94
CA GLY A 125 7.11 -2.27 5.54
C GLY A 125 6.95 -3.32 4.44
N ALA A 126 5.81 -3.35 3.75
CA ALA A 126 5.51 -4.30 2.68
C ALA A 126 5.80 -5.77 3.06
N PRO A 127 5.31 -6.29 4.21
CA PRO A 127 5.65 -7.64 4.66
C PRO A 127 5.16 -8.71 3.67
N ASN A 128 5.91 -9.81 3.55
CA ASN A 128 5.50 -11.00 2.80
C ASN A 128 4.86 -12.03 3.74
N ASN A 129 3.55 -11.89 3.99
CA ASN A 129 2.82 -12.64 5.04
C ASN A 129 1.41 -13.06 4.62
#